data_AF-A0A838Q111-F1
#
_entry.id   AF-A0A838Q111-F1
#
_cell.length_a   1.000
_cell.length_b   1.000
_cell.length_c   1.000
_cell.angle_alpha   90.00
_cell.angle_beta   90.00
_cell.angle_gamma   90.00
#
_symmetry.space_group_name_H-M   'P 1'
#
loop_
_entity.id
_entity.type
_entity.pdbx_description
1 polymer ?
#
loop_
_entity_poly.entity_id
_entity_poly.type
_entity_poly.pdbx_seq_one_letter_code
_entity_poly.pdbx_strand_id
1 'polypeptide(L)' 'MAKRLVEIDDDLLEQARQALGTSTIKETVNTALLEETVRAAWCRSITKEDLRR' A
#
# COMPACT_ATOMS: atom_id res chain seq x y z
N MET A 1 6.46 -3.52 -16.45
CA MET A 1 5.33 -3.96 -15.60
C MET A 1 4.38 -4.80 -16.44
N ALA A 2 3.96 -5.96 -15.93
CA ALA A 2 2.90 -6.76 -16.56
C ALA A 2 1.53 -6.14 -16.25
N LYS A 3 0.63 -6.14 -17.24
CA LYS A 3 -0.75 -5.65 -17.05
C LYS A 3 -1.59 -6.77 -16.45
N ARG A 4 -2.28 -6.48 -15.36
CA ARG A 4 -3.25 -7.37 -14.72
C ARG A 4 -4.59 -6.63 -14.67
N LEU A 5 -5.66 -7.37 -14.92
CA LEU A 5 -7.02 -6.87 -14.79
C LEU A 5 -7.50 -7.25 -13.39
N VAL A 6 -7.87 -6.26 -12.59
CA VAL A 6 -8.31 -6.41 -11.20
C VAL A 6 -9.50 -5.48 -11.02
N GLU A 7 -10.57 -5.98 -10.42
CA GLU A 7 -11.71 -5.16 -10.03
C GLU A 7 -11.36 -4.44 -8.72
N ILE A 8 -11.54 -3.12 -8.71
CA ILE A 8 -11.24 -2.25 -7.59
C ILE A 8 -12.46 -1.37 -7.38
N ASP A 9 -12.85 -1.19 -6.13
CA ASP A 9 -13.92 -0.25 -5.77
C ASP A 9 -13.46 1.20 -6.04
N ASP A 10 -14.26 1.95 -6.80
CA ASP A 10 -13.92 3.32 -7.21
C ASP A 10 -13.87 4.29 -6.02
N ASP A 11 -14.70 4.10 -5.00
CA ASP A 11 -14.71 4.95 -3.82
C ASP A 11 -13.46 4.71 -2.97
N LEU A 12 -13.08 3.45 -2.78
CA LEU A 12 -11.82 3.07 -2.14
C LEU A 12 -10.60 3.61 -2.91
N LEU A 13 -10.65 3.56 -4.25
CA LEU A 13 -9.58 4.07 -5.09
C LEU A 13 -9.44 5.59 -4.97
N GLU A 14 -10.56 6.32 -4.92
CA GLU A 14 -10.56 7.77 -4.71
C GLU A 14 -10.03 8.13 -3.32
N GLN A 15 -10.47 7.43 -2.27
CA GLN A 15 -9.95 7.62 -0.92
C GLN A 15 -8.43 7.39 -0.86
N ALA A 16 -7.94 6.32 -1.48
CA ALA A 16 -6.51 6.05 -1.58
C ALA A 16 -5.77 7.15 -2.37
N ARG A 17 -6.36 7.64 -3.46
CA ARG A 17 -5.78 8.73 -4.25
C ARG A 17 -5.63 10.00 -3.44
N GLN A 18 -6.65 10.37 -2.67
CA GLN A 18 -6.64 11.53 -1.77
C GLN A 18 -5.62 11.36 -0.65
N ALA A 19 -5.60 10.20 0.01
CA ALA A 19 -4.67 9.91 1.11
C ALA A 19 -3.20 9.94 0.66
N LEU A 20 -2.93 9.43 -0.55
CA LEU A 20 -1.57 9.34 -1.11
C LEU A 20 -1.16 10.58 -1.92
N GLY A 21 -2.08 11.51 -2.20
CA GLY A 21 -1.81 12.71 -3.00
C GLY A 21 -1.42 12.42 -4.46
N THR A 22 -1.80 11.26 -4.99
CA THR A 22 -1.37 10.79 -6.32
C THR A 22 -2.27 11.29 -7.44
N SER A 23 -1.72 11.38 -8.67
CA SER A 23 -2.46 11.93 -9.82
C SER A 23 -3.06 10.87 -10.75
N THR A 24 -2.59 9.62 -10.69
CA THR A 24 -3.05 8.56 -11.58
C THR A 24 -3.33 7.26 -10.83
N ILE A 25 -4.32 6.48 -11.30
CA ILE A 25 -4.68 5.16 -10.73
C ILE A 25 -3.45 4.25 -10.61
N LYS A 26 -2.62 4.22 -11.66
CA LYS A 26 -1.38 3.44 -11.68
C LYS A 26 -0.45 3.87 -10.53
N GLU A 27 -0.28 5.17 -10.34
CA GLU A 27 0.56 5.72 -9.28
C GLU A 27 -0.02 5.38 -7.91
N THR A 28 -1.32 5.61 -7.70
CA THR A 28 -2.03 5.25 -6.46
C THR A 28 -1.82 3.79 -6.08
N VAL A 29 -2.07 2.87 -7.02
CA VAL A 29 -1.95 1.42 -6.76
C VAL A 29 -0.50 1.02 -6.50
N ASN A 30 0.46 1.53 -7.27
CA ASN A 30 1.86 1.17 -7.04
C ASN A 30 2.38 1.70 -5.69
N THR A 31 2.02 2.95 -5.34
CA THR A 31 2.41 3.55 -4.06
C THR A 31 1.78 2.80 -2.89
N ALA A 32 0.47 2.50 -2.95
CA ALA A 32 -0.22 1.75 -1.91
C ALA A 32 0.39 0.37 -1.67
N LEU A 33 0.67 -0.38 -2.75
CA LEU A 33 1.29 -1.70 -2.66
C LEU A 33 2.70 -1.63 -2.09
N LEU A 34 3.46 -0.60 -2.45
CA LEU A 34 4.81 -0.40 -1.92
C LEU A 34 4.77 -0.10 -0.42
N GLU A 35 3.94 0.85 0.02
CA GLU A 35 3.83 1.23 1.43
C GLU A 35 3.39 0.06 2.31
N GLU A 36 2.39 -0.71 1.88
CA GLU A 36 1.96 -1.89 2.62
C GLU A 36 3.03 -2.98 2.65
N THR A 37 3.78 -3.17 1.56
CA THR A 37 4.90 -4.14 1.54
C THR A 37 6.00 -3.74 2.51
N VAL A 38 6.34 -2.45 2.55
CA VAL A 38 7.32 -1.90 3.49
C VAL A 38 6.81 -2.07 4.92
N ARG A 39 5.57 -1.66 5.22
CA ARG A 39 4.95 -1.81 6.55
C ARG A 39 4.94 -3.27 7.01
N ALA A 40 4.57 -4.19 6.13
CA ALA A 40 4.56 -5.62 6.41
C ALA A 40 5.98 -6.21 6.59
N ALA A 41 7.01 -5.62 5.97
CA ALA A 41 8.40 -5.99 6.22
C ALA A 41 8.86 -5.51 7.60
N TRP A 42 8.56 -4.26 7.97
CA TRP A 42 8.87 -3.70 9.29
C TRP A 42 8.19 -4.47 10.43
N CYS A 43 6.90 -4.78 10.29
CA CYS A 43 6.18 -5.58 11.31
C CYS A 43 6.71 -7.02 11.41
N ARG A 44 7.34 -7.56 10.36
CA ARG A 44 7.98 -8.88 10.41
C ARG A 44 9.37 -8.84 11.04
N SER A 45 10.10 -7.74 10.88
CA SER A 45 11.43 -7.58 11.46
C SER A 45 11.39 -7.21 12.95
N ILE A 46 10.35 -6.51 13.39
CA ILE A 46 10.13 -6.23 14.82
C ILE A 46 9.35 -7.41 15.40
N THR A 47 10.07 -8.35 16.02
CA THR A 47 9.43 -9.45 16.73
C THR A 47 8.83 -8.96 18.03
N LYS A 48 7.89 -9.73 18.63
CA LYS A 48 7.34 -9.40 19.97
C LYS A 48 8.42 -9.24 21.05
N GLU A 49 9.63 -9.76 20.83
CA GLU A 49 10.78 -9.62 21.74
C GLU A 49 11.39 -8.23 21.72
N ASP A 50 11.37 -7.53 20.58
CA ASP A 50 11.92 -6.17 20.44
C ASP A 50 11.07 -5.10 21.18
N LEU A 51 9.78 -5.35 21.34
CA LEU A 51 8.83 -4.46 22.06
C LEU A 51 8.87 -4.64 23.59
N ARG A 52 9.64 -5.59 24.12
CA ARG A 52 9.75 -5.86 25.57
C ARG A 52 11.00 -5.27 26.22
N ARG A 53 11.82 -4.51 25.49
CA ARG A 53 13.12 -3.98 25.96
C ARG A 53 13.09 -2.48 26.23
#